data_AF-A0A1M7DTP2-F1
#
_entry.id   AF-A0A1M7DTP2-F1
#
_cell.length_a   1.000
_cell.length_b   1.000
_cell.length_c   1.000
_cell.angle_alpha   90.00
_cell.angle_beta   90.00
_cell.angle_gamma   90.00
#
_symmetry.space_group_name_H-M   'P 1'
#
loop_
_entity.id
_entity.type
_entity.pdbx_description
1 polymer ?
#
loop_
_entity_poly.entity_id
_entity_poly.type
_entity_poly.pdbx_seq_one_letter_code
_entity_poly.pdbx_strand_id
1 'polypeptide(L)'
;MTMDIQKLSVAYIRQGLMVTVALALIAFLVMQVKYLDLLTPVIVSVAFSLVVCVSIALIWRRVAQRSADSLPTFFTAVSGFRMLLALAVMFVYYLVDTQDSMLRFFMVFIAFYFAMLAHHSIFFARINNR
;
A
#
# COMPACT_ATOMS: atom_id res chain seq x y z
N MET A 1 3.04 28.10 2.64
CA MET A 1 2.02 27.15 2.13
C MET A 1 2.61 25.95 1.37
N THR A 2 3.60 26.12 0.48
CA THR A 2 4.24 24.99 -0.26
C THR A 2 5.15 24.10 0.60
N MET A 3 5.83 24.65 1.62
CA MET A 3 6.69 23.90 2.54
C MET A 3 5.93 22.92 3.46
N ASP A 4 4.69 23.22 3.83
CA ASP A 4 3.87 22.33 4.68
C ASP A 4 3.42 21.08 3.92
N ILE A 5 3.04 21.23 2.65
CA ILE A 5 2.63 20.10 1.80
C ILE A 5 3.77 19.11 1.59
N GLN A 6 5.00 19.62 1.44
CA GLN A 6 6.18 18.78 1.24
C GLN A 6 6.54 17.99 2.51
N LYS A 7 6.47 18.63 3.69
CA LYS A 7 6.66 17.93 4.98
C LYS A 7 5.56 16.90 5.24
N LEU A 8 4.31 17.22 4.91
CA LEU A 8 3.17 16.33 5.09
C LEU A 8 3.25 15.11 4.15
N SER A 9 3.74 15.29 2.92
CA SER A 9 4.03 14.21 1.96
C SER A 9 5.15 13.27 2.42
N VAL A 10 6.24 13.83 2.95
CA VAL A 10 7.32 13.00 3.50
C VAL A 10 6.87 12.24 4.75
N ALA A 11 6.10 12.89 5.63
CA ALA A 11 5.50 12.23 6.79
C ALA A 11 4.54 11.11 6.37
N TYR A 12 3.75 11.33 5.32
CA TYR A 12 2.86 10.32 4.75
C TYR A 12 3.62 9.07 4.27
N ILE A 13 4.65 9.27 3.43
CA ILE A 13 5.51 8.19 2.95
C ILE A 13 6.17 7.47 4.11
N ARG A 14 6.69 8.22 5.09
CA ARG A 14 7.38 7.65 6.24
C ARG A 14 6.45 6.77 7.08
N GLN A 15 5.21 7.20 7.30
CA GLN A 15 4.23 6.39 8.05
C GLN A 15 3.79 5.16 7.24
N GLY A 16 3.55 5.28 5.93
CA GLY A 16 3.24 4.14 5.07
C GLY A 16 4.40 3.12 5.01
N LEU A 17 5.64 3.61 4.96
CA LEU A 17 6.84 2.78 5.05
C LEU A 17 6.94 2.08 6.41
N MET A 18 6.70 2.79 7.52
CA MET A 18 6.69 2.19 8.86
C MET A 18 5.64 1.09 8.99
N VAL A 19 4.43 1.29 8.45
CA VAL A 19 3.38 0.25 8.43
C VAL A 19 3.83 -0.96 7.60
N THR A 20 4.41 -0.72 6.42
CA THR A 20 4.91 -1.79 5.55
C THR A 20 6.03 -2.60 6.24
N VAL A 21 6.98 -1.91 6.89
CA VAL A 21 8.07 -2.55 7.64
C VAL A 21 7.54 -3.33 8.84
N ALA A 22 6.58 -2.79 9.59
CA ALA A 22 5.99 -3.49 10.72
C ALA A 22 5.28 -4.78 10.28
N LEU A 23 4.50 -4.73 9.18
CA LEU A 23 3.85 -5.91 8.62
C LEU A 23 4.85 -6.93 8.09
N ALA A 24 5.93 -6.48 7.45
CA ALA A 24 7.00 -7.37 6.99
C ALA A 24 7.66 -8.09 8.17
N LEU A 25 7.97 -7.38 9.26
CA LEU A 25 8.53 -7.98 10.47
C LEU A 25 7.57 -9.00 11.10
N ILE A 26 6.26 -8.71 11.14
CA ILE A 26 5.25 -9.67 11.63
C ILE A 26 5.23 -10.92 10.75
N ALA A 27 5.24 -10.75 9.42
CA ALA A 27 5.25 -11.87 8.50
C ALA A 27 6.52 -12.73 8.62
N PHE A 28 7.69 -12.10 8.81
CA PHE A 28 8.95 -12.79 9.09
C PHE A 28 8.90 -13.56 10.42
N LEU A 29 8.30 -12.98 11.47
CA LEU A 29 8.12 -13.66 12.75
C LEU A 29 7.23 -14.91 12.60
N VAL A 30 6.13 -14.81 11.86
CA VAL A 30 5.24 -15.95 11.56
C VAL A 30 5.98 -17.02 10.76
N MET A 31 6.79 -16.61 9.78
CA MET A 31 7.63 -17.51 8.99
C MET A 31 8.57 -18.33 9.88
N GLN A 32 9.23 -17.67 10.83
CA GLN A 32 10.17 -18.29 11.75
C GLN A 32 9.49 -19.20 12.80
N VAL A 33 8.30 -18.82 13.29
CA VAL A 33 7.55 -19.59 14.30
C VAL A 33 6.86 -20.81 13.70
N LYS A 34 6.37 -20.72 12.46
CA LYS A 34 5.56 -21.76 11.81
C LYS A 34 6.32 -22.59 10.78
N TYR A 35 7.61 -22.30 10.52
CA TYR A 35 8.42 -22.93 9.47
C TYR A 35 7.71 -22.97 8.11
N LEU A 36 6.94 -21.92 7.79
CA LEU A 36 6.23 -21.79 6.53
C LEU A 36 7.13 -21.10 5.51
N ASP A 37 7.12 -21.56 4.26
CA ASP A 37 7.74 -20.79 3.18
C ASP A 37 6.79 -19.66 2.74
N LEU A 38 7.06 -18.44 3.24
CA LEU A 38 6.28 -17.23 2.96
C LEU A 38 7.14 -16.14 2.31
N LEU A 39 8.37 -16.44 1.91
CA LEU A 39 9.30 -15.44 1.36
C LEU A 39 8.73 -14.78 0.10
N THR A 40 8.29 -15.58 -0.87
CA THR A 40 7.75 -15.07 -2.14
C THR A 40 6.50 -14.19 -1.93
N PRO A 41 5.49 -14.61 -1.15
CA PRO A 41 4.36 -13.75 -0.79
C PRO A 41 4.72 -12.43 -0.13
N VAL A 42 5.68 -12.46 0.81
CA VAL A 42 6.11 -11.27 1.55
C VAL A 42 6.82 -10.29 0.62
N ILE A 43 7.73 -10.77 -0.24
CA ILE A 43 8.46 -9.92 -1.19
C ILE A 43 7.48 -9.22 -2.14
N VAL A 44 6.54 -9.96 -2.72
CA VAL A 44 5.52 -9.40 -3.64
C VAL A 44 4.64 -8.38 -2.93
N SER A 45 4.21 -8.68 -1.69
CA SER A 45 3.38 -7.77 -0.89
C SER A 45 4.10 -6.48 -0.49
N VAL A 46 5.38 -6.58 -0.12
CA VAL A 46 6.23 -5.43 0.21
C VAL A 46 6.48 -4.58 -1.04
N ALA A 47 6.86 -5.19 -2.15
CA ALA A 47 7.09 -4.49 -3.42
C ALA A 47 5.84 -3.74 -3.88
N PHE A 48 4.68 -4.42 -3.87
CA PHE A 48 3.40 -3.80 -4.19
C PHE A 48 3.09 -2.61 -3.27
N SER A 49 3.24 -2.79 -1.96
CA SER A 49 2.95 -1.74 -0.98
C SER A 49 3.84 -0.52 -1.17
N LEU A 50 5.14 -0.72 -1.43
CA LEU A 50 6.09 0.35 -1.69
C LEU A 50 5.78 1.10 -2.98
N VAL A 51 5.53 0.39 -4.08
CA VAL A 51 5.17 0.99 -5.37
C VAL A 51 3.91 1.83 -5.24
N VAL A 52 2.88 1.30 -4.58
CA VAL A 52 1.63 2.03 -4.33
C VAL A 52 1.87 3.26 -3.44
N CYS A 53 2.60 3.11 -2.33
CA CYS A 53 2.86 4.21 -1.40
C CYS A 53 3.63 5.36 -2.08
N VAL A 54 4.69 5.03 -2.84
CA VAL A 54 5.51 6.00 -3.58
C VAL A 54 4.67 6.66 -4.68
N SER A 55 3.92 5.88 -5.46
CA SER A 55 3.06 6.42 -6.52
C SER A 55 2.07 7.42 -5.96
N ILE A 56 1.36 7.07 -4.88
CA ILE A 56 0.36 7.97 -4.32
C ILE A 56 1.00 9.24 -3.77
N ALA A 57 2.15 9.14 -3.10
CA ALA A 57 2.82 10.32 -2.57
C ALA A 57 3.38 11.25 -3.66
N LEU A 58 3.97 10.68 -4.72
CA LEU A 58 4.45 11.45 -5.87
C LEU A 58 3.31 12.17 -6.57
N ILE A 59 2.20 11.48 -6.82
CA ILE A 59 1.09 12.07 -7.55
C ILE A 59 0.35 13.07 -6.66
N TRP A 60 0.17 12.80 -5.36
CA TRP A 60 -0.38 13.78 -4.43
C TRP A 60 0.45 15.06 -4.40
N ARG A 61 1.78 14.95 -4.37
CA ARG A 61 2.69 16.10 -4.47
C ARG A 61 2.51 16.86 -5.79
N ARG A 62 2.31 16.16 -6.91
CA ARG A 62 2.10 16.76 -8.23
C ARG A 62 0.76 17.51 -8.31
N VAL A 63 -0.31 16.93 -7.79
CA VAL A 63 -1.66 17.49 -7.80
C VAL A 63 -1.75 18.70 -6.87
N ALA A 64 -1.20 18.60 -5.66
CA ALA A 64 -1.16 19.71 -4.71
C ALA A 64 -0.36 20.93 -5.20
N GLN A 65 0.55 20.73 -6.15
CA GLN A 65 1.30 21.81 -6.80
C GLN A 65 0.56 22.45 -7.99
N ARG A 66 -0.43 21.79 -8.58
CA ARG A 66 -1.09 22.22 -9.83
C ARG A 66 -2.48 22.83 -9.59
N SER A 67 -3.35 22.18 -8.81
CA SER A 67 -4.69 22.69 -8.51
C SER A 67 -5.42 21.79 -7.49
N ALA A 68 -5.82 22.38 -6.36
CA ALA A 68 -6.51 21.68 -5.26
C ALA A 68 -7.93 21.18 -5.65
N ASP A 69 -8.60 21.81 -6.61
CA ASP A 69 -9.99 21.45 -6.96
C ASP A 69 -10.16 20.07 -7.61
N SER A 70 -9.07 19.46 -8.11
CA SER A 70 -9.08 18.12 -8.70
C SER A 70 -8.83 16.97 -7.70
N LEU A 71 -8.60 17.29 -6.42
CA LEU A 71 -8.29 16.31 -5.36
C LEU A 71 -9.34 15.18 -5.28
N PRO A 72 -10.66 15.42 -5.27
CA PRO A 72 -11.65 14.36 -5.06
C PRO A 72 -11.66 13.32 -6.19
N THR A 73 -11.75 13.76 -7.44
CA THR A 73 -11.74 12.86 -8.62
C THR A 73 -10.43 12.09 -8.72
N PHE A 74 -9.33 12.72 -8.33
CA PHE A 74 -8.02 12.10 -8.29
C PHE A 74 -7.93 10.97 -7.24
N PHE A 75 -8.44 11.18 -6.02
CA PHE A 75 -8.46 10.13 -5.00
C PHE A 75 -9.33 8.94 -5.39
N THR A 76 -10.49 9.18 -6.01
CA THR A 76 -11.36 8.10 -6.51
C THR A 76 -10.66 7.29 -7.60
N ALA A 77 -10.01 7.95 -8.57
CA ALA A 77 -9.27 7.29 -9.64
C ALA A 77 -8.08 6.47 -9.11
N VAL A 78 -7.30 7.02 -8.18
CA VAL A 78 -6.17 6.33 -7.54
C VAL A 78 -6.62 5.13 -6.73
N SER A 79 -7.71 5.28 -5.97
CA SER A 79 -8.27 4.18 -5.17
C SER A 79 -8.73 3.02 -6.06
N GLY A 80 -9.45 3.34 -7.15
CA GLY A 80 -9.89 2.35 -8.14
C GLY A 80 -8.73 1.68 -8.86
N PHE A 81 -7.72 2.46 -9.28
CA PHE A 81 -6.52 1.92 -9.92
C PHE A 81 -5.74 0.98 -8.98
N ARG A 82 -5.61 1.34 -7.70
CA ARG A 82 -4.94 0.50 -6.70
C ARG A 82 -5.67 -0.84 -6.52
N MET A 83 -7.00 -0.84 -6.53
CA MET A 83 -7.79 -2.06 -6.44
C MET A 83 -7.61 -2.94 -7.69
N LEU A 84 -7.65 -2.35 -8.88
CA LEU A 84 -7.40 -3.07 -10.14
C LEU A 84 -5.98 -3.64 -10.19
N LEU A 85 -4.99 -2.87 -9.73
CA LEU A 85 -3.60 -3.32 -9.66
C LEU A 85 -3.45 -4.47 -8.66
N ALA A 86 -4.13 -4.41 -7.51
CA ALA A 86 -4.15 -5.51 -6.55
C ALA A 86 -4.73 -6.79 -7.17
N LEU A 87 -5.87 -6.68 -7.86
CA LEU A 87 -6.48 -7.80 -8.58
C LEU A 87 -5.56 -8.35 -9.68
N ALA A 88 -4.89 -7.48 -10.43
CA ALA A 88 -3.94 -7.89 -11.47
C ALA A 88 -2.76 -8.66 -10.88
N VAL A 89 -2.20 -8.20 -9.75
CA VAL A 89 -1.10 -8.90 -9.05
C VAL A 89 -1.56 -10.27 -8.55
N MET A 90 -2.76 -10.35 -7.97
CA MET A 90 -3.33 -11.62 -7.52
C MET A 90 -3.57 -12.58 -8.69
N PHE A 91 -4.04 -12.06 -9.83
CA PHE A 91 -4.26 -12.83 -11.05
C PHE A 91 -2.94 -13.35 -11.66
N VAL A 92 -1.90 -12.51 -11.72
CA VAL A 92 -0.57 -12.93 -12.17
C VAL A 92 0.02 -13.99 -11.25
N TYR A 93 -0.10 -13.82 -9.93
CA TYR A 93 0.37 -14.81 -8.96
C TYR A 93 -0.37 -16.16 -9.13
N TYR A 94 -1.68 -16.10 -9.37
CA TYR A 94 -2.49 -17.29 -9.67
C TYR A 94 -2.04 -18.04 -10.94
N LEU A 95 -1.62 -17.32 -11.99
CA LEU A 95 -1.15 -17.94 -13.23
C LEU A 95 0.23 -18.60 -13.09
N VAL A 96 1.03 -18.17 -12.11
CA VAL A 96 2.44 -18.61 -11.94
C VAL A 96 2.57 -19.74 -10.92
N ASP A 97 1.71 -19.81 -9.91
CA ASP A 97 1.85 -20.73 -8.77
C ASP A 97 0.79 -21.85 -8.76
N THR A 98 1.22 -23.08 -8.46
CA THR A 98 0.35 -24.26 -8.37
C THR A 98 -0.41 -24.29 -7.03
N GLN A 99 -1.65 -23.79 -7.03
CA GLN A 99 -2.77 -23.88 -6.06
C GLN A 99 -2.52 -24.04 -4.53
N ASP A 100 -1.62 -24.91 -4.03
CA ASP A 100 -1.43 -25.22 -2.60
C ASP A 100 -0.77 -24.09 -1.78
N SER A 101 -0.13 -23.13 -2.44
CA SER A 101 0.48 -21.95 -1.80
C SER A 101 -0.35 -20.68 -1.94
N MET A 102 -1.45 -20.73 -2.70
CA MET A 102 -2.28 -19.57 -3.02
C MET A 102 -2.96 -18.97 -1.79
N LEU A 103 -3.50 -19.81 -0.90
CA LEU A 103 -4.23 -19.33 0.28
C LEU A 103 -3.31 -18.58 1.27
N ARG A 104 -2.05 -19.02 1.37
CA ARG A 104 -0.99 -18.34 2.14
C ARG A 104 -0.65 -16.98 1.54
N PHE A 105 -0.51 -16.91 0.22
CA PHE A 105 -0.31 -15.64 -0.49
C PHE A 105 -1.47 -14.68 -0.25
N PHE A 106 -2.71 -15.14 -0.44
CA PHE A 106 -3.90 -14.33 -0.25
C PHE A 106 -3.98 -13.73 1.17
N MET A 107 -3.76 -14.55 2.21
CA MET A 107 -3.82 -14.07 3.60
C MET A 107 -2.79 -12.96 3.87
N VAL A 108 -1.54 -13.15 3.44
CA VAL A 108 -0.48 -12.14 3.61
C VAL A 108 -0.81 -10.88 2.81
N PHE A 109 -1.18 -11.04 1.54
CA PHE A 109 -1.44 -9.92 0.65
C PHE A 109 -2.64 -9.07 1.11
N ILE A 110 -3.73 -9.71 1.55
CA ILE A 110 -4.92 -8.99 2.04
C ILE A 110 -4.61 -8.21 3.33
N ALA A 111 -3.79 -8.79 4.23
CA ALA A 111 -3.40 -8.10 5.46
C ALA A 111 -2.60 -6.83 5.16
N PHE A 112 -1.64 -6.91 4.24
CA PHE A 112 -0.90 -5.74 3.77
C PHE A 112 -1.81 -4.70 3.09
N TYR A 113 -2.70 -5.16 2.20
CA TYR A 113 -3.62 -4.29 1.47
C TYR A 113 -4.56 -3.51 2.39
N PHE A 114 -5.20 -4.19 3.34
CA PHE A 114 -6.15 -3.56 4.27
C PHE A 114 -5.45 -2.62 5.25
N ALA A 115 -4.28 -2.99 5.77
CA ALA A 115 -3.52 -2.11 6.66
C ALA A 115 -3.09 -0.81 5.94
N MET A 116 -2.61 -0.93 4.69
CA MET A 116 -2.30 0.22 3.85
C MET A 116 -3.55 1.05 3.51
N LEU A 117 -4.68 0.40 3.25
CA LEU A 117 -5.96 1.08 3.01
C LEU A 117 -6.40 1.88 4.24
N ALA A 118 -6.38 1.27 5.42
CA ALA A 118 -6.73 1.92 6.67
C ALA A 118 -5.81 3.11 6.96
N HIS A 119 -4.49 2.95 6.76
CA HIS A 119 -3.53 4.03 6.89
C HIS A 119 -3.86 5.21 5.95
N HIS A 120 -4.11 4.93 4.67
CA HIS A 120 -4.52 5.94 3.69
C HIS A 120 -5.79 6.67 4.12
N SER A 121 -6.84 5.93 4.48
CA SER A 121 -8.14 6.48 4.87
C SER A 121 -8.04 7.35 6.12
N ILE A 122 -7.34 6.89 7.16
CA ILE A 122 -7.18 7.64 8.42
C ILE A 122 -6.38 8.92 8.19
N PHE A 123 -5.29 8.84 7.41
CA PHE A 123 -4.48 10.02 7.12
C PHE A 123 -5.28 11.06 6.34
N PHE A 124 -6.04 10.63 5.34
CA PHE A 124 -6.82 11.53 4.51
C PHE A 124 -8.00 12.15 5.26
N ALA A 125 -8.70 11.36 6.07
CA ALA A 125 -9.74 11.86 6.96
C ALA A 125 -9.21 12.92 7.96
N ARG A 126 -7.99 12.71 8.48
CA ARG A 126 -7.35 13.66 9.41
C ARG A 126 -6.92 14.96 8.73
N ILE A 127 -6.63 14.95 7.43
CA ILE A 127 -6.35 16.16 6.64
C ILE A 127 -7.63 16.89 6.29
N ASN A 128 -8.70 16.19 5.90
CA ASN A 128 -9.96 16.80 5.51
C ASN A 128 -10.76 17.38 6.70
N ASN A 129 -10.51 16.88 7.91
CA ASN A 129 -11.16 17.35 9.15
C ASN A 129 -10.35 18.44 9.90
N ARG A 130 -9.34 19.03 9.26
CA ARG A 130 -8.57 20.18 9.75
C ARG A 130 -8.76 21.37 8.82
#